data_AF-A0A497JJU7-F1
#
_entry.id   AF-A0A497JJU7-F1
#
_cell.length_a   1.000
_cell.length_b   1.000
_cell.length_c   1.000
_cell.angle_alpha   90.00
_cell.angle_beta   90.00
_cell.angle_gamma   90.00
#
_symmetry.space_group_name_H-M   'P 1'
#
loop_
_entity.id
_entity.type
_entity.pdbx_description
1 polymer ?
#
loop_
_entity_poly.entity_id
_entity_poly.type
_entity_poly.pdbx_seq_one_letter_code
_entity_poly.pdbx_strand_id
1 'polypeptide(L)'
;MRKSILPLILLLLLCGCVATGFDSYYSRLNDLYKKYQLNGAVAPIEMTALQRYEQDLKAFKKELEQKNDRDAKAMKLLIDIKLNLAEVQKNLAYARQQLRVYSEFVSCGAEMKAAHSAVKDALSNIETASSKYKLFEDSFPEAAKKVKANEGDLGRLIKDQLGVLEKVDQQLKEICG
;
A
#
# COMPACT_ATOMS: atom_id res chain seq x y z
N MET A 1 51.36 43.45 17.74
CA MET A 1 50.66 42.84 16.59
C MET A 1 50.05 41.44 16.89
N ARG A 2 49.90 41.00 18.16
CA ARG A 2 49.42 39.65 18.53
C ARG A 2 47.92 39.58 18.90
N LYS A 3 47.18 40.70 18.91
CA LYS A 3 45.78 40.80 19.39
C LYS A 3 44.70 40.66 18.29
N SER A 4 45.06 40.58 17.00
CA SER A 4 44.07 40.57 15.90
C SER A 4 43.92 39.23 15.16
N ILE A 5 44.73 38.21 15.48
CA ILE A 5 44.66 36.88 14.84
C ILE A 5 43.66 35.95 15.54
N LEU A 6 43.49 36.10 16.85
CA LEU A 6 42.56 35.29 17.65
C LEU A 6 41.09 35.33 17.17
N PRO A 7 40.49 36.49 16.81
CA PRO A 7 39.11 36.51 16.30
C PRO A 7 38.97 35.82 14.94
N LEU A 8 40.02 35.82 14.11
CA LEU A 8 40.00 35.21 12.79
C LEU A 8 40.01 33.66 12.87
N ILE A 9 40.79 33.11 13.81
CA ILE A 9 40.85 31.66 14.05
C ILE A 9 39.53 31.15 14.62
N LEU A 10 38.91 31.91 15.54
CA LEU A 10 37.61 31.56 16.10
C LEU A 10 36.49 31.57 15.05
N LEU A 11 36.53 32.54 14.12
CA LEU A 11 35.59 32.61 13.00
C LEU A 11 35.74 31.41 12.06
N LEU A 12 36.98 31.01 11.75
CA LEU A 12 37.25 29.86 10.89
C LEU A 12 36.80 28.54 11.51
N LEU A 13 36.96 28.38 12.83
CA LEU A 13 36.45 27.22 13.56
C LEU A 13 34.91 27.15 13.53
N LEU A 14 34.22 28.28 13.73
CA LEU A 14 32.76 28.34 13.62
C LEU A 14 32.26 28.00 12.20
N CYS A 15 32.90 28.56 11.17
CA CYS A 15 32.56 28.23 9.78
C CYS A 15 32.81 26.75 9.45
N GLY A 16 33.88 26.15 9.97
CA GLY A 16 34.17 24.72 9.79
C GLY A 16 33.13 23.80 10.44
N CYS A 17 32.66 24.14 11.65
CA CYS A 17 31.60 23.38 12.32
C CYS A 17 30.26 23.48 11.59
N VAL A 18 29.92 24.66 11.07
CA VAL A 18 28.69 24.85 10.29
C VAL A 18 28.77 24.10 8.96
N ALA A 19 29.90 24.17 8.24
CA ALA A 19 30.08 23.49 6.95
C ALA A 19 30.00 21.96 7.08
N THR A 20 30.66 21.38 8.10
CA THR A 20 30.61 19.93 8.35
C THR A 20 29.24 19.45 8.82
N GLY A 21 28.53 20.25 9.63
CA GLY A 21 27.15 19.99 10.00
C GLY A 21 26.19 20.06 8.81
N PHE A 22 26.40 21.02 7.90
CA PHE A 22 25.59 21.20 6.70
C PHE A 22 25.80 20.03 5.72
N ASP A 23 27.03 19.60 5.47
CA ASP A 23 27.32 18.46 4.60
C ASP A 23 26.71 17.16 5.15
N SER A 24 26.81 16.92 6.45
CA SER A 24 26.22 15.73 7.08
C SER A 24 24.68 15.77 7.01
N TYR A 25 24.08 16.94 7.23
CA TYR A 25 22.64 17.14 7.16
C TYR A 25 22.12 16.96 5.73
N TYR A 26 22.78 17.56 4.74
CA TYR A 26 22.39 17.44 3.33
C TYR A 26 22.63 16.03 2.77
N SER A 27 23.69 15.35 3.18
CA SER A 27 23.92 13.95 2.82
C SER A 27 22.79 13.05 3.35
N ARG A 28 22.39 13.21 4.62
CA ARG A 28 21.25 12.48 5.19
C ARG A 28 19.93 12.82 4.51
N LEU A 29 19.68 14.10 4.22
CA LEU A 29 18.48 14.52 3.50
C LEU A 29 18.44 13.96 2.08
N ASN A 30 19.56 13.94 1.37
CA ASN A 30 19.62 13.43 0.01
C ASN A 30 19.47 11.91 -0.04
N ASP A 31 20.02 11.18 0.94
CA ASP A 31 19.81 9.73 1.06
C ASP A 31 18.37 9.38 1.44
N LEU A 32 17.77 10.14 2.36
CA LEU A 32 16.34 10.04 2.65
C LEU A 32 15.53 10.35 1.39
N TYR A 33 15.81 11.46 0.71
CA TYR A 33 15.08 11.89 -0.48
C TYR A 33 15.21 10.89 -1.65
N LYS A 34 16.38 10.27 -1.86
CA LYS A 34 16.57 9.19 -2.83
C LYS A 34 15.80 7.93 -2.45
N LYS A 35 15.79 7.55 -1.17
CA LYS A 35 14.92 6.47 -0.68
C LYS A 35 13.44 6.81 -0.93
N TYR A 36 13.01 8.04 -0.64
CA TYR A 36 11.66 8.53 -0.91
C TYR A 36 11.30 8.49 -2.39
N GLN A 37 12.18 8.93 -3.29
CA GLN A 37 11.95 8.91 -4.73
C GLN A 37 11.90 7.49 -5.30
N LEU A 38 12.81 6.61 -4.89
CA LEU A 38 12.78 5.21 -5.33
C LEU A 38 11.53 4.49 -4.85
N ASN A 39 11.08 4.75 -3.62
CA ASN A 39 9.84 4.17 -3.08
C ASN A 39 8.59 4.80 -3.72
N GLY A 40 8.65 6.10 -3.99
CA GLY A 40 7.62 6.85 -4.72
C GLY A 40 7.57 6.55 -6.22
N ALA A 41 8.56 5.85 -6.77
CA ALA A 41 8.55 5.31 -8.14
C ALA A 41 7.99 3.88 -8.20
N VAL A 42 8.06 3.10 -7.11
CA VAL A 42 7.47 1.76 -7.02
C VAL A 42 5.93 1.84 -6.84
N ALA A 43 5.45 2.77 -6.03
CA ALA A 43 4.01 3.01 -5.82
C ALA A 43 3.19 3.30 -7.11
N PRO A 44 3.65 4.18 -8.04
CA PRO A 44 2.92 4.43 -9.28
C PRO A 44 2.93 3.24 -10.23
N ILE A 45 3.94 2.36 -10.20
CA ILE A 45 3.97 1.15 -11.03
C ILE A 45 2.88 0.17 -10.57
N GLU A 46 2.73 -0.02 -9.26
CA GLU A 46 1.65 -0.85 -8.68
C GLU A 46 0.27 -0.24 -8.94
N MET A 47 0.14 1.10 -8.85
CA MET A 47 -1.12 1.81 -9.12
C MET A 47 -1.51 1.82 -10.61
N THR A 48 -0.55 1.85 -11.54
CA THR A 48 -0.83 1.83 -12.99
C THR A 48 -1.33 0.44 -13.43
N ALA A 49 -0.78 -0.62 -12.84
CA ALA A 49 -1.29 -1.97 -13.03
C ALA A 49 -2.72 -2.12 -12.49
N LEU A 50 -2.99 -1.53 -11.32
CA LEU A 50 -4.31 -1.53 -10.70
C LEU A 50 -5.36 -0.79 -11.56
N GLN A 51 -5.00 0.37 -12.12
CA GLN A 51 -5.90 1.14 -13.00
C GLN A 51 -6.22 0.40 -14.31
N ARG A 52 -5.24 -0.27 -14.91
CA ARG A 52 -5.49 -1.11 -16.09
C ARG A 52 -6.44 -2.26 -15.75
N TYR A 53 -6.22 -2.90 -14.60
CA TYR A 53 -7.09 -3.97 -14.13
C TYR A 53 -8.53 -3.50 -13.88
N GLU A 54 -8.74 -2.30 -13.33
CA GLU A 54 -10.08 -1.70 -13.19
C GLU A 54 -10.75 -1.40 -14.54
N GLN A 55 -9.98 -0.91 -15.53
CA GLN A 55 -10.50 -0.65 -16.87
C GLN A 55 -10.90 -1.95 -17.58
N ASP A 56 -10.07 -2.98 -17.46
CA ASP A 56 -10.33 -4.30 -18.02
C ASP A 56 -11.58 -4.92 -17.37
N LEU A 57 -11.74 -4.79 -16.05
CA LEU A 57 -12.94 -5.23 -15.33
C LEU A 57 -14.22 -4.49 -15.77
N LYS A 58 -14.12 -3.18 -16.06
CA LYS A 58 -15.26 -2.40 -16.60
C LYS A 58 -15.64 -2.84 -18.01
N ALA A 59 -14.67 -3.09 -18.88
CA ALA A 59 -14.91 -3.61 -20.21
C ALA A 59 -15.56 -5.01 -20.16
N PHE A 60 -15.03 -5.89 -19.30
CA PHE A 60 -15.54 -7.25 -19.13
C PHE A 60 -16.97 -7.28 -18.58
N LYS A 61 -17.32 -6.36 -17.68
CA LYS A 61 -18.70 -6.20 -17.16
C LYS A 61 -19.71 -5.88 -18.26
N LYS A 62 -19.31 -5.08 -19.26
CA LYS A 62 -20.16 -4.71 -20.40
C LYS A 62 -20.38 -5.87 -21.37
N GLU A 63 -19.39 -6.74 -21.55
CA GLU A 63 -19.53 -7.99 -22.33
C GLU A 63 -20.39 -9.02 -21.60
N LEU A 64 -20.40 -9.00 -20.26
CA LEU A 64 -21.17 -9.90 -19.42
C LEU A 64 -22.68 -9.67 -19.48
N GLU A 65 -23.12 -8.44 -19.73
CA GLU A 65 -24.53 -8.11 -19.96
C GLU A 65 -25.11 -8.80 -21.21
N GLN A 66 -24.26 -9.39 -22.06
CA GLN A 66 -24.66 -10.05 -23.31
C GLN A 66 -24.68 -11.59 -23.26
N LYS A 67 -24.29 -12.23 -22.14
CA LYS A 67 -24.20 -13.71 -22.02
C LYS A 67 -25.24 -14.30 -21.06
N ASN A 68 -25.58 -15.60 -21.28
CA ASN A 68 -26.58 -16.37 -20.53
C ASN A 68 -26.56 -16.14 -19.00
N ASP A 69 -27.76 -16.08 -18.41
CA ASP A 69 -28.05 -15.60 -17.05
C ASP A 69 -27.27 -16.26 -15.90
N ARG A 70 -26.87 -17.54 -16.03
CA ARG A 70 -26.23 -18.30 -14.94
C ARG A 70 -24.71 -18.09 -14.89
N ASP A 71 -24.06 -18.15 -16.05
CA ASP A 71 -22.63 -17.85 -16.19
C ASP A 71 -22.36 -16.37 -15.95
N ALA A 72 -23.30 -15.51 -16.35
CA ALA A 72 -23.21 -14.08 -16.09
C ALA A 72 -23.23 -13.75 -14.59
N LYS A 73 -24.07 -14.44 -13.79
CA LYS A 73 -24.10 -14.30 -12.33
C LYS A 73 -22.80 -14.78 -11.67
N ALA A 74 -22.26 -15.92 -12.10
CA ALA A 74 -21.01 -16.45 -11.58
C ALA A 74 -19.83 -15.49 -11.86
N MET A 75 -19.72 -14.99 -13.08
CA MET A 75 -18.67 -14.04 -13.46
C MET A 75 -18.82 -12.69 -12.77
N LYS A 76 -20.04 -12.17 -12.59
CA LYS A 76 -20.28 -10.94 -11.83
C LYS A 76 -19.77 -11.05 -10.40
N LEU A 77 -20.03 -12.18 -9.72
CA LEU A 77 -19.48 -12.44 -8.38
C LEU A 77 -17.96 -12.49 -8.38
N LEU A 78 -17.35 -13.17 -9.37
CA LEU A 78 -15.91 -13.23 -9.50
C LEU A 78 -15.27 -11.85 -9.72
N ILE A 79 -15.88 -11.01 -10.54
CA ILE A 79 -15.47 -9.61 -10.75
C ILE A 79 -15.56 -8.82 -9.45
N ASP A 80 -16.67 -8.93 -8.73
CA ASP A 80 -16.86 -8.24 -7.46
C ASP A 80 -15.80 -8.64 -6.43
N ILE A 81 -15.45 -9.93 -6.35
CA ILE A 81 -14.37 -10.42 -5.48
C ILE A 81 -13.03 -9.78 -5.88
N LYS A 82 -12.71 -9.80 -7.18
CA LYS A 82 -11.47 -9.21 -7.74
C LYS A 82 -11.37 -7.71 -7.49
N LEU A 83 -12.47 -6.96 -7.62
CA LEU A 83 -12.50 -5.52 -7.32
C LEU A 83 -12.23 -5.24 -5.84
N ASN A 84 -12.85 -6.01 -4.93
CA ASN A 84 -12.59 -5.86 -3.50
C ASN A 84 -11.13 -6.19 -3.16
N LEU A 85 -10.56 -7.25 -3.76
CA LEU A 85 -9.14 -7.60 -3.58
C LEU A 85 -8.19 -6.54 -4.14
N ALA A 86 -8.53 -5.89 -5.25
CA ALA A 86 -7.75 -4.77 -5.77
C ALA A 86 -7.76 -3.57 -4.81
N GLU A 87 -8.92 -3.23 -4.25
CA GLU A 87 -9.02 -2.14 -3.26
C GLU A 87 -8.26 -2.47 -1.97
N VAL A 88 -8.27 -3.74 -1.54
CA VAL A 88 -7.42 -4.22 -0.45
C VAL A 88 -5.94 -3.95 -0.75
N GLN A 89 -5.46 -4.35 -1.93
CA GLN A 89 -4.05 -4.18 -2.30
C GLN A 89 -3.65 -2.71 -2.33
N LYS A 90 -4.50 -1.85 -2.90
CA LYS A 90 -4.29 -0.40 -2.94
C LYS A 90 -4.16 0.20 -1.55
N ASN A 91 -5.11 -0.10 -0.67
CA ASN A 91 -5.11 0.45 0.69
C ASN A 91 -3.99 -0.13 1.56
N LEU A 92 -3.66 -1.41 1.38
CA LEU A 92 -2.51 -2.04 2.03
C LEU A 92 -1.18 -1.43 1.56
N ALA A 93 -1.02 -1.21 0.25
CA ALA A 93 0.17 -0.58 -0.31
C ALA A 93 0.35 0.84 0.24
N TYR A 94 -0.73 1.62 0.27
CA TYR A 94 -0.74 2.95 0.90
C TYR A 94 -0.31 2.88 2.37
N ALA A 95 -0.94 2.04 3.18
CA ALA A 95 -0.62 1.91 4.60
C ALA A 95 0.82 1.48 4.85
N ARG A 96 1.34 0.51 4.09
CA ARG A 96 2.74 0.09 4.14
C ARG A 96 3.70 1.20 3.76
N GLN A 97 3.36 2.02 2.76
CA GLN A 97 4.15 3.18 2.38
C GLN A 97 4.20 4.18 3.53
N GLN A 98 3.06 4.52 4.15
CA GLN A 98 3.01 5.43 5.29
C GLN A 98 3.82 4.89 6.48
N LEU A 99 3.68 3.62 6.83
CA LEU A 99 4.50 2.97 7.86
C LEU A 99 5.99 3.07 7.55
N ARG A 100 6.40 2.77 6.32
CA ARG A 100 7.81 2.82 5.96
C ARG A 100 8.40 4.23 6.05
N VAL A 101 7.59 5.24 5.74
CA VAL A 101 8.01 6.64 5.74
C VAL A 101 7.99 7.23 7.15
N TYR A 102 6.90 6.99 7.89
CA TYR A 102 6.57 7.71 9.11
C TYR A 102 6.81 6.88 10.38
N SER A 103 7.19 5.59 10.32
CA SER A 103 7.40 4.77 11.52
C SER A 103 8.59 5.20 12.39
N GLU A 104 9.57 5.90 11.83
CA GLU A 104 10.69 6.46 12.60
C GLU A 104 10.27 7.69 13.42
N PHE A 105 9.08 8.24 13.18
CA PHE A 105 8.54 9.38 13.90
C PHE A 105 7.69 8.87 15.07
N VAL A 106 8.04 9.25 16.30
CA VAL A 106 7.45 8.78 17.57
C VAL A 106 6.02 9.33 17.81
N SER A 107 5.30 9.76 16.76
CA SER A 107 3.99 10.40 16.90
C SER A 107 3.01 10.00 15.82
N CYS A 108 1.76 9.75 16.23
CA CYS A 108 0.65 9.51 15.32
C CYS A 108 0.19 10.81 14.63
N GLY A 109 0.93 11.20 13.59
CA GLY A 109 0.60 12.31 12.69
C GLY A 109 -0.64 12.05 11.85
N ALA A 110 -1.01 13.03 11.02
CA ALA A 110 -2.17 12.93 10.14
C ALA A 110 -2.04 11.77 9.13
N GLU A 111 -0.82 11.54 8.66
CA GLU A 111 -0.45 10.50 7.70
C GLU A 111 -0.62 9.09 8.29
N MET A 112 -0.29 8.92 9.56
CA MET A 112 -0.48 7.66 10.30
C MET A 112 -1.96 7.39 10.58
N LYS A 113 -2.76 8.44 10.84
CA LYS A 113 -4.22 8.32 10.96
C LYS A 113 -4.86 7.95 9.62
N ALA A 114 -4.39 8.53 8.52
CA ALA A 114 -4.83 8.17 7.18
C ALA A 114 -4.48 6.72 6.84
N ALA A 115 -3.28 6.26 7.21
CA ALA A 115 -2.88 4.86 7.08
C ALA A 115 -3.80 3.92 7.87
N HIS A 116 -4.14 4.28 9.11
CA HIS A 116 -5.12 3.56 9.93
C HIS A 116 -6.48 3.45 9.25
N SER A 117 -6.99 4.55 8.69
CA SER A 117 -8.25 4.54 7.95
C SER A 117 -8.19 3.61 6.74
N ALA A 118 -7.11 3.69 5.95
CA ALA A 118 -6.93 2.82 4.79
C ALA A 118 -6.89 1.33 5.17
N VAL A 119 -6.22 0.98 6.29
CA VAL A 119 -6.22 -0.42 6.76
C VAL A 119 -7.60 -0.89 7.20
N LYS A 120 -8.39 -0.05 7.87
CA LYS A 120 -9.79 -0.37 8.19
C LYS A 120 -10.64 -0.59 6.95
N ASP A 121 -10.49 0.26 5.94
CA ASP A 121 -11.19 0.11 4.67
C ASP A 121 -10.75 -1.17 3.95
N ALA A 122 -9.46 -1.51 3.98
CA ALA A 122 -8.95 -2.76 3.45
C ALA A 122 -9.51 -3.99 4.20
N LEU A 123 -9.60 -3.95 5.53
CA LEU A 123 -10.20 -5.01 6.35
C LEU A 123 -11.68 -5.22 6.00
N SER A 124 -12.45 -4.14 5.80
CA SER A 124 -13.85 -4.22 5.37
C SER A 124 -13.99 -4.82 3.97
N ASN A 125 -13.10 -4.44 3.03
CA ASN A 125 -13.12 -4.97 1.66
C ASN A 125 -12.72 -6.45 1.61
N ILE A 126 -11.75 -6.89 2.43
CA ILE A 126 -11.36 -8.30 2.42
C ILE A 126 -12.41 -9.21 3.05
N GLU A 127 -13.13 -8.73 4.07
CA GLU A 127 -14.30 -9.43 4.62
C GLU A 127 -15.40 -9.56 3.55
N THR A 128 -15.66 -8.48 2.81
CA THR A 128 -16.60 -8.50 1.68
C THR A 128 -16.18 -9.49 0.60
N ALA A 129 -14.90 -9.49 0.22
CA ALA A 129 -14.33 -10.44 -0.74
C ALA A 129 -14.49 -11.89 -0.25
N SER A 130 -14.21 -12.15 1.02
CA SER A 130 -14.35 -13.47 1.65
C SER A 130 -15.79 -13.98 1.61
N SER A 131 -16.74 -13.14 2.03
CA SER A 131 -18.18 -13.47 2.00
C SER A 131 -18.67 -13.76 0.59
N LYS A 132 -18.30 -12.93 -0.39
CA LYS A 132 -18.67 -13.14 -1.80
C LYS A 132 -18.00 -14.38 -2.40
N TYR A 133 -16.75 -14.68 -2.02
CA TYR A 133 -16.05 -15.88 -2.46
C TYR A 133 -16.73 -17.15 -1.94
N LYS A 134 -17.12 -17.17 -0.67
CA LYS A 134 -17.92 -18.26 -0.11
C LYS A 134 -19.24 -18.46 -0.86
N LEU A 135 -19.98 -17.37 -1.09
CA LEU A 135 -21.21 -17.42 -1.89
C LEU A 135 -20.98 -17.96 -3.31
N PHE A 136 -19.86 -17.60 -3.93
CA PHE A 136 -19.46 -18.09 -5.25
C PHE A 136 -19.16 -19.60 -5.24
N GLU A 137 -18.41 -20.10 -4.25
CA GLU A 137 -18.15 -21.53 -4.09
C GLU A 137 -19.44 -22.32 -3.83
N ASP A 138 -20.32 -21.82 -2.97
CA ASP A 138 -21.58 -22.46 -2.60
C ASP A 138 -22.58 -22.48 -3.79
N SER A 139 -22.65 -21.38 -4.55
CA SER A 139 -23.63 -21.22 -5.63
C SER A 139 -23.16 -21.78 -6.98
N PHE A 140 -21.84 -21.85 -7.20
CA PHE A 140 -21.23 -22.22 -8.48
C PHE A 140 -20.01 -23.15 -8.31
N PRO A 141 -20.16 -24.33 -7.68
CA PRO A 141 -19.04 -25.19 -7.31
C PRO A 141 -18.18 -25.65 -8.50
N GLU A 142 -18.78 -25.91 -9.65
CA GLU A 142 -18.06 -26.30 -10.87
C GLU A 142 -17.26 -25.13 -11.49
N ALA A 143 -17.78 -23.90 -11.38
CA ALA A 143 -17.04 -22.71 -11.80
C ALA A 143 -15.87 -22.43 -10.83
N ALA A 144 -16.09 -22.61 -9.52
CA ALA A 144 -15.05 -22.45 -8.51
C ALA A 144 -13.87 -23.43 -8.70
N LYS A 145 -14.15 -24.70 -9.01
CA LYS A 145 -13.10 -25.69 -9.36
C LYS A 145 -12.27 -25.23 -10.56
N LYS A 146 -12.92 -24.71 -11.61
CA LYS A 146 -12.24 -24.21 -12.81
C LYS A 146 -11.40 -22.97 -12.52
N VAL A 147 -11.92 -22.01 -11.77
CA VAL A 147 -11.18 -20.81 -11.35
C VAL A 147 -9.94 -21.22 -10.54
N LYS A 148 -10.09 -22.13 -9.57
CA LYS A 148 -8.96 -22.64 -8.78
C LYS A 148 -7.87 -23.30 -9.63
N ALA A 149 -8.24 -24.02 -10.69
CA ALA A 149 -7.30 -24.66 -11.60
C ALA A 149 -6.56 -23.66 -12.52
N ASN A 150 -7.22 -22.57 -12.93
CA ASN A 150 -6.69 -21.64 -13.94
C ASN A 150 -6.08 -20.35 -13.36
N GLU A 151 -6.65 -19.82 -12.29
CA GLU A 151 -6.26 -18.53 -11.68
C GLU A 151 -5.60 -18.71 -10.30
N GLY A 152 -5.56 -19.94 -9.79
CA GLY A 152 -5.06 -20.24 -8.45
C GLY A 152 -6.13 -20.17 -7.36
N ASP A 153 -5.72 -20.49 -6.13
CA ASP A 153 -6.62 -20.57 -4.98
C ASP A 153 -6.94 -19.17 -4.42
N LEU A 154 -8.06 -18.58 -4.89
CA LEU A 154 -8.54 -17.28 -4.43
C LEU A 154 -8.85 -17.26 -2.92
N GLY A 155 -9.35 -18.38 -2.37
CA GLY A 155 -9.60 -18.51 -0.93
C GLY A 155 -8.31 -18.39 -0.13
N ARG A 156 -7.22 -19.01 -0.61
CA ARG A 156 -5.88 -18.83 -0.04
C ARG A 156 -5.39 -17.39 -0.16
N LEU A 157 -5.54 -16.76 -1.33
CA LEU A 157 -5.13 -15.36 -1.53
C LEU A 157 -5.83 -14.41 -0.55
N ILE A 158 -7.14 -14.56 -0.35
CA ILE A 158 -7.92 -13.79 0.63
C ILE A 158 -7.35 -14.01 2.04
N LYS A 159 -7.10 -15.27 2.43
CA LYS A 159 -6.55 -15.58 3.75
C LYS A 159 -5.16 -14.97 3.98
N ASP A 160 -4.30 -15.08 2.97
CA ASP A 160 -2.93 -14.57 3.04
C ASP A 160 -2.92 -13.04 3.14
N GLN A 161 -3.78 -12.35 2.38
CA GLN A 161 -3.93 -10.88 2.45
C GLN A 161 -4.53 -10.42 3.79
N LEU A 162 -5.48 -11.16 4.38
CA LEU A 162 -6.02 -10.85 5.70
C LEU A 162 -4.95 -10.90 6.77
N GLY A 163 -4.15 -11.98 6.81
CA GLY A 163 -3.06 -12.10 7.79
C GLY A 163 -1.97 -11.04 7.62
N VAL A 164 -1.78 -10.51 6.42
CA VAL A 164 -0.91 -9.36 6.17
C VAL A 164 -1.53 -8.07 6.70
N LEU A 165 -2.82 -7.83 6.46
CA LEU A 165 -3.53 -6.64 6.95
C LEU A 165 -3.53 -6.57 8.48
N GLU A 166 -3.79 -7.69 9.16
CA GLU A 166 -3.78 -7.76 10.63
C GLU A 166 -2.43 -7.36 11.22
N LYS A 167 -1.32 -7.77 10.60
CA LYS A 167 0.02 -7.37 11.03
C LYS A 167 0.28 -5.88 10.85
N VAL A 168 -0.18 -5.32 9.73
CA VAL A 168 -0.06 -3.88 9.45
C VAL A 168 -0.92 -3.07 10.42
N ASP A 169 -2.15 -3.51 10.70
CA ASP A 169 -3.04 -2.92 11.71
C ASP A 169 -2.39 -2.93 13.10
N GLN A 170 -1.78 -4.06 13.49
CA GLN A 170 -1.07 -4.16 14.76
C GLN A 170 0.11 -3.18 14.84
N GLN A 171 0.95 -3.08 13.80
CA GLN A 171 2.06 -2.11 13.76
C GLN A 171 1.56 -0.67 13.85
N LEU A 172 0.47 -0.33 13.16
CA LEU A 172 -0.13 0.98 13.22
C LEU A 172 -0.70 1.28 14.62
N LYS A 173 -1.28 0.28 15.31
CA LYS A 173 -1.74 0.42 16.70
C LYS A 173 -0.58 0.65 17.66
N GLU A 174 0.55 -0.03 17.47
CA GLU A 174 1.75 0.15 18.31
C GLU A 174 2.36 1.55 18.19
N ILE A 175 2.25 2.20 17.01
CA ILE A 175 2.76 3.57 16.81
C ILE A 175 1.76 4.64 17.27
N CYS A 176 0.45 4.35 17.18
CA CYS A 176 -0.61 5.34 17.43
C CYS A 176 -1.35 5.19 18.77
N GLY A 177 -1.18 4.08 19.49
CA GLY A 177 -1.76 3.81 20.80
C GLY A 177 -0.83 4.24 21.93
#